data_AF-A0A935FI62-F1
#
_entry.id   AF-A0A935FI62-F1
#
_cell.length_a   1.000
_cell.length_b   1.000
_cell.length_c   1.000
_cell.angle_alpha   90.00
_cell.angle_beta   90.00
_cell.angle_gamma   90.00
#
_symmetry.space_group_name_H-M   'P 1'
#
loop_
_entity.id
_entity.type
_entity.pdbx_description
1 polymer ?
#
loop_
_entity_poly.entity_id
_entity_poly.type
_entity_poly.pdbx_seq_one_letter_code
_entity_poly.pdbx_strand_id
1 'polypeptide(L)'
;MLHPAILVAIATWALNDHVLKPRLANAWTGKLSDVVSLAAGPAVLAALLCRCSPWLGRHVLALTAGFALLLAAVMASINTLPEAGDAYRWGLGWAQWPWRCAWSWLQGGSTVPLALVDLTMDPTDLWTLPAAVLSPWVAWRLHR
;
A
#
# COMPACT_ATOMS: atom_id res chain seq x y z
N MET A 1 -16.62 6.46 2.53
CA MET A 1 -15.25 6.56 1.97
C MET A 1 -14.79 8.00 1.74
N LEU A 2 -15.65 9.02 1.86
CA LEU A 2 -15.25 10.44 1.76
C LEU A 2 -14.91 11.05 3.13
N HIS A 3 -14.48 10.24 4.09
CA HIS A 3 -14.16 10.77 5.42
C HIS A 3 -12.94 11.70 5.32
N PRO A 4 -12.95 12.91 5.90
CA PRO A 4 -11.88 13.89 5.75
C PRO A 4 -10.49 13.32 6.06
N ALA A 5 -10.37 12.50 7.11
CA ALA A 5 -9.10 11.87 7.47
C ALA A 5 -8.53 10.96 6.36
N ILE A 6 -9.38 10.21 5.65
CA ILE A 6 -8.93 9.33 4.55
C ILE A 6 -8.56 10.16 3.31
N LEU A 7 -9.30 11.23 3.04
CA LEU A 7 -8.98 12.14 1.94
C LEU A 7 -7.66 12.88 2.19
N VAL A 8 -7.44 13.37 3.41
CA VAL A 8 -6.18 14.00 3.82
C VAL A 8 -5.04 13.00 3.71
N ALA A 9 -5.24 11.74 4.13
CA ALA A 9 -4.26 10.68 3.96
C ALA A 9 -3.92 10.51 2.47
N ILE A 10 -4.90 10.23 1.60
CA ILE A 10 -4.66 10.05 0.16
C ILE A 10 -3.96 11.27 -0.47
N ALA A 11 -4.39 12.48 -0.14
CA ALA A 11 -3.76 13.71 -0.61
C ALA A 11 -2.30 13.83 -0.14
N THR A 12 -2.03 13.47 1.12
CA THR A 12 -0.67 13.43 1.69
C THR A 12 0.19 12.42 0.96
N TRP A 13 -0.34 11.22 0.65
CA TRP A 13 0.38 10.23 -0.15
C TRP A 13 0.73 10.78 -1.54
N ALA A 14 -0.25 11.34 -2.25
CA ALA A 14 -0.02 11.88 -3.59
C ALA A 14 1.03 13.01 -3.58
N LEU A 15 0.95 13.92 -2.61
CA LEU A 15 1.95 14.99 -2.46
C LEU A 15 3.33 14.42 -2.09
N ASN A 16 3.38 13.47 -1.17
CA ASN A 16 4.63 12.87 -0.72
C ASN A 16 5.33 12.12 -1.85
N ASP A 17 4.61 11.22 -2.53
CA ASP A 17 5.20 10.31 -3.50
C ASP A 17 5.51 10.99 -4.84
N HIS A 18 4.76 12.02 -5.25
CA HIS A 18 4.98 12.70 -6.52
C HIS A 18 5.78 14.01 -6.41
N VAL A 19 5.82 14.65 -5.24
CA VAL A 19 6.47 15.97 -5.09
C VAL A 19 7.63 15.92 -4.11
N LEU A 20 7.44 15.32 -2.93
CA LEU A 20 8.45 15.38 -1.86
C LEU A 20 9.58 14.36 -2.06
N LYS A 21 9.26 13.09 -2.38
CA LYS A 21 10.27 12.04 -2.61
C LYS A 21 11.32 12.44 -3.66
N PRO A 22 10.97 13.00 -4.83
CA PRO A 22 11.96 13.43 -5.82
C PRO A 22 12.87 14.58 -5.36
N ARG A 23 12.46 15.37 -4.36
CA ARG A 23 13.15 16.59 -3.93
C ARG A 23 13.95 16.41 -2.64
N LEU A 24 13.45 15.61 -1.71
CA LEU A 24 14.00 15.50 -0.36
C LEU A 24 14.76 14.20 -0.11
N ALA A 25 14.49 13.14 -0.87
CA ALA A 25 15.18 11.84 -0.86
C ALA A 25 15.63 11.36 0.54
N ASN A 26 14.79 11.54 1.56
CA ASN A 26 15.14 11.28 2.96
C ASN A 26 14.26 10.19 3.58
N ALA A 27 14.74 9.58 4.68
CA ALA A 27 14.05 8.48 5.37
C ALA A 27 12.64 8.84 5.85
N TRP A 28 12.36 10.11 6.14
CA TRP A 28 11.05 10.58 6.59
C TRP A 28 9.97 10.46 5.51
N THR A 29 10.31 10.72 4.24
CA THR A 29 9.34 10.56 3.14
C THR A 29 8.95 9.10 2.89
N GLY A 30 9.80 8.14 3.25
CA GLY A 30 9.46 6.71 3.26
C GLY A 30 8.39 6.40 4.29
N LYS A 31 8.68 6.70 5.56
CA LYS A 31 7.77 6.43 6.69
C LYS A 31 6.43 7.14 6.58
N LEU A 32 6.41 8.35 6.01
CA LEU A 32 5.16 9.05 5.75
C LEU A 32 4.28 8.29 4.74
N SER A 33 4.89 7.71 3.70
CA SER A 33 4.19 6.87 2.72
C SER A 33 3.60 5.63 3.39
N ASP A 34 4.33 5.01 4.31
CA ASP A 34 3.88 3.83 5.07
C ASP A 34 2.70 4.15 5.99
N VAL A 35 2.82 5.23 6.78
CA VAL A 35 1.75 5.72 7.65
C VAL A 35 0.48 5.94 6.85
N VAL A 36 0.59 6.63 5.72
CA VAL A 36 -0.57 6.97 4.90
C VAL A 36 -1.16 5.72 4.22
N SER A 37 -0.30 4.81 3.75
CA SER A 37 -0.72 3.56 3.12
C SER A 37 -1.42 2.64 4.11
N LEU A 38 -0.93 2.52 5.34
CA LEU A 38 -1.59 1.76 6.42
C LEU A 38 -2.89 2.43 6.89
N ALA A 39 -2.91 3.76 6.95
CA ALA A 39 -4.08 4.52 7.37
C ALA A 39 -5.24 4.48 6.37
N ALA A 40 -4.95 4.59 5.07
CA ALA A 40 -5.97 4.71 4.02
C ALA A 40 -6.13 3.44 3.16
N GLY A 41 -5.07 2.65 2.98
CA GLY A 41 -5.05 1.46 2.13
C GLY A 41 -6.17 0.45 2.43
N PRO A 42 -6.41 0.06 3.70
CA PRO A 42 -7.49 -0.88 4.01
C PRO A 42 -8.87 -0.35 3.64
N ALA A 43 -9.10 0.95 3.81
CA ALA A 43 -10.33 1.61 3.41
C ALA A 43 -10.49 1.59 1.88
N VAL A 44 -9.45 1.93 1.13
CA VAL A 44 -9.48 1.88 -0.34
C VAL A 44 -9.77 0.47 -0.85
N LEU A 45 -9.08 -0.55 -0.32
CA LEU A 45 -9.30 -1.95 -0.70
C LEU A 45 -10.74 -2.42 -0.40
N ALA A 46 -11.24 -2.12 0.80
CA ALA A 46 -12.62 -2.43 1.16
C ALA A 46 -13.62 -1.71 0.25
N ALA A 47 -13.37 -0.44 -0.11
CA ALA A 47 -14.23 0.33 -0.99
C ALA A 47 -14.33 -0.30 -2.39
N LEU A 48 -13.19 -0.70 -2.95
CA LEU A 48 -13.12 -1.35 -4.26
C LEU A 48 -13.91 -2.66 -4.25
N LEU A 49 -13.74 -3.50 -3.23
CA LEU A 49 -14.51 -4.74 -3.11
C LEU A 49 -16.01 -4.51 -2.94
N CYS A 50 -16.41 -3.57 -2.10
CA CYS A 50 -17.82 -3.21 -1.91
C CYS A 50 -18.44 -2.66 -3.21
N ARG A 51 -17.64 -2.00 -4.07
CA ARG A 51 -18.12 -1.53 -5.38
C ARG A 51 -18.39 -2.68 -6.34
N CYS A 52 -17.58 -3.75 -6.29
CA CYS A 52 -17.75 -4.95 -7.09
C CYS A 52 -18.86 -5.87 -6.57
N SER A 53 -19.13 -5.86 -5.25
CA SER A 53 -20.18 -6.68 -4.64
C SER A 53 -20.91 -5.90 -3.53
N PRO A 54 -22.17 -5.48 -3.77
CA PRO A 54 -22.98 -4.79 -2.76
C PRO A 54 -23.20 -5.60 -1.48
N TRP A 55 -23.14 -6.94 -1.55
CA TRP A 55 -23.25 -7.81 -0.39
C TRP A 55 -22.10 -7.58 0.61
N LEU A 56 -20.88 -7.38 0.10
CA LEU A 56 -19.69 -7.08 0.91
C LEU A 56 -19.80 -5.74 1.65
N GLY A 57 -20.63 -4.81 1.15
CA GLY A 57 -20.90 -3.53 1.81
C GLY A 57 -21.40 -3.67 3.25
N ARG A 58 -22.13 -4.75 3.56
CA ARG A 58 -22.62 -5.03 4.93
C ARG A 58 -21.50 -5.41 5.90
N HIS A 59 -20.35 -5.82 5.36
CA HIS A 59 -19.20 -6.30 6.11
C HIS A 59 -18.01 -5.32 6.05
N VAL A 60 -18.22 -4.06 5.65
CA VAL A 60 -17.13 -3.11 5.43
C VAL A 60 -16.25 -2.87 6.66
N LEU A 61 -16.80 -2.93 7.88
CA LEU A 61 -15.99 -2.87 9.10
C LEU A 61 -15.05 -4.08 9.22
N ALA A 62 -15.57 -5.29 9.01
CA ALA A 62 -14.77 -6.51 9.05
C ALA A 62 -13.72 -6.54 7.92
N LEU A 63 -14.07 -6.06 6.72
CA LEU A 63 -13.16 -5.95 5.58
C LEU A 63 -12.04 -4.95 5.86
N THR A 64 -12.37 -3.76 6.32
CA THR A 64 -11.35 -2.74 6.65
C THR A 64 -10.42 -3.20 7.77
N ALA A 65 -10.95 -3.82 8.82
CA ALA A 65 -10.14 -4.41 9.89
C ALA A 65 -9.25 -5.56 9.38
N GLY A 66 -9.80 -6.45 8.56
CA GLY A 66 -9.05 -7.57 7.98
C GLY A 66 -7.91 -7.09 7.07
N PHE A 67 -8.17 -6.10 6.22
CA PHE A 67 -7.12 -5.50 5.39
C PHE A 67 -6.09 -4.73 6.20
N ALA A 68 -6.50 -4.05 7.28
CA ALA A 68 -5.56 -3.36 8.17
C ALA A 68 -4.58 -4.34 8.81
N LEU A 69 -5.09 -5.46 9.33
CA LEU A 69 -4.27 -6.53 9.90
C LEU A 69 -3.37 -7.18 8.86
N LEU A 70 -3.91 -7.49 7.68
CA LEU A 70 -3.14 -8.11 6.60
C LEU A 70 -2.00 -7.20 6.14
N LEU A 71 -2.27 -5.93 5.85
CA LEU A 71 -1.24 -4.98 5.41
C LEU A 71 -0.20 -4.72 6.50
N ALA A 72 -0.61 -4.61 7.76
CA ALA A 72 0.31 -4.49 8.89
C ALA A 72 1.22 -5.73 9.02
N ALA A 73 0.66 -6.93 8.90
CA ALA A 73 1.42 -8.18 8.97
C ALA A 73 2.40 -8.33 7.80
N VAL A 74 1.97 -7.99 6.58
CA VAL A 74 2.82 -8.00 5.38
C VAL A 74 3.95 -6.96 5.49
N MET A 75 3.63 -5.73 5.93
CA MET A 75 4.63 -4.69 6.15
C MET A 75 5.68 -5.13 7.19
N ALA A 76 5.21 -5.70 8.29
CA ALA A 76 6.09 -6.19 9.35
C ALA A 76 6.99 -7.34 8.87
N SER A 77 6.43 -8.31 8.13
CA SER A 77 7.19 -9.46 7.66
C SER A 77 8.26 -9.05 6.65
N ILE A 78 7.92 -8.22 5.66
CA ILE A 78 8.86 -7.73 4.63
C ILE A 78 10.06 -6.99 5.26
N ASN A 79 9.83 -6.25 6.35
CA ASN A 79 10.88 -5.47 7.01
C ASN A 79 11.68 -6.22 8.09
N THR A 80 11.28 -7.44 8.46
CA THR A 80 11.93 -8.18 9.56
C THR A 80 12.44 -9.56 9.16
N LEU A 81 11.85 -10.18 8.14
CA LEU A 81 12.20 -11.52 7.68
C LEU A 81 12.83 -11.45 6.28
N PRO A 82 14.10 -11.86 6.11
CA PRO A 82 14.77 -11.86 4.81
C PRO A 82 13.98 -12.63 3.74
N GLU A 83 13.38 -13.76 4.11
CA GLU A 83 12.62 -14.61 3.19
C GLU A 83 11.36 -13.91 2.68
N ALA A 84 10.70 -13.12 3.54
CA ALA A 84 9.54 -12.31 3.14
C ALA A 84 9.96 -11.15 2.24
N GLY A 85 11.10 -10.52 2.54
CA GLY A 85 11.71 -9.50 1.68
C GLY A 85 12.01 -10.04 0.28
N ASP A 86 12.66 -11.19 0.18
CA ASP A 86 12.98 -11.82 -1.11
C ASP A 86 11.71 -12.24 -1.86
N ALA A 87 10.72 -12.82 -1.16
CA ALA A 87 9.43 -13.15 -1.75
C ALA A 87 8.73 -11.90 -2.31
N TYR A 88 8.79 -10.76 -1.61
CA TYR A 88 8.26 -9.49 -2.08
C TYR A 88 9.00 -8.98 -3.33
N ARG A 89 10.34 -9.02 -3.34
CA ARG A 89 11.15 -8.58 -4.49
C ARG A 89 10.84 -9.37 -5.75
N TRP A 90 10.69 -10.69 -5.61
CA TRP A 90 10.28 -11.58 -6.70
C TRP A 90 8.83 -11.35 -7.12
N GLY A 91 7.91 -11.36 -6.17
CA GLY A 91 6.48 -11.24 -6.44
C GLY A 91 6.14 -9.92 -7.14
N LEU A 92 6.71 -8.81 -6.65
CA LEU A 92 6.50 -7.51 -7.27
C LEU A 92 7.24 -7.39 -8.61
N GLY A 93 8.44 -7.96 -8.73
CA GLY A 93 9.15 -8.06 -10.01
C GLY A 93 8.30 -8.76 -11.08
N TRP A 94 7.71 -9.91 -10.74
CA TRP A 94 6.80 -10.66 -11.61
C TRP A 94 5.54 -9.89 -11.96
N ALA A 95 4.92 -9.21 -10.99
CA ALA A 95 3.73 -8.40 -11.22
C ALA A 95 3.99 -7.23 -12.18
N GLN A 96 5.18 -6.61 -12.10
CA GLN A 96 5.56 -5.48 -12.95
C GLN A 96 6.08 -5.90 -14.34
N TRP A 97 6.67 -7.08 -14.45
CA TRP A 97 7.30 -7.58 -15.68
C TRP A 97 6.40 -7.55 -16.93
N PRO A 98 5.16 -8.07 -16.93
CA PRO A 98 4.33 -8.06 -18.13
C PRO A 98 4.04 -6.65 -18.63
N TRP A 99 3.85 -5.70 -17.72
CA TRP A 99 3.64 -4.30 -18.07
C TRP A 99 4.90 -3.65 -18.63
N ARG A 100 6.08 -3.92 -18.05
CA ARG A 100 7.37 -3.44 -18.57
C ARG A 100 7.65 -3.97 -19.98
N CYS A 101 7.35 -5.25 -20.24
CA CYS A 101 7.47 -5.84 -21.57
C CYS A 101 6.51 -5.19 -22.58
N ALA A 102 5.23 -5.03 -22.21
CA ALA A 102 4.26 -4.36 -23.05
C ALA A 102 4.69 -2.93 -23.42
N TRP A 103 5.18 -2.17 -22.43
CA TRP A 103 5.67 -0.80 -22.64
C TRP A 103 6.93 -0.74 -23.53
N SER A 104 7.85 -1.70 -23.40
CA SER A 104 9.03 -1.83 -24.26
C SER A 104 8.61 -2.12 -25.72
N TRP A 105 7.70 -3.05 -25.93
CA TRP A 105 7.21 -3.40 -27.27
C TRP A 105 6.49 -2.23 -27.96
N LEU A 106 5.70 -1.45 -27.22
CA LEU A 106 5.07 -0.24 -27.75
C LEU A 106 6.08 0.81 -28.24
N GLN A 107 7.31 0.79 -27.74
CA GLN A 107 8.41 1.65 -28.18
C GLN A 107 9.29 1.00 -29.25
N GLY A 108 8.92 -0.18 -29.77
CA GLY A 108 9.70 -0.94 -30.75
C GLY A 108 10.90 -1.69 -30.14
N GLY A 109 10.95 -1.81 -28.82
CA GLY A 109 11.99 -2.54 -28.09
C GLY A 109 11.73 -4.06 -28.03
N SER A 110 12.67 -4.78 -27.39
CA SER A 110 12.56 -6.23 -27.15
C SER A 110 11.95 -6.54 -25.77
N THR A 111 11.67 -7.82 -25.52
CA THR A 111 11.31 -8.32 -24.19
C THR A 111 12.38 -7.95 -23.17
N VAL A 112 11.97 -7.31 -22.07
CA VAL A 112 12.87 -6.88 -20.99
C VAL A 112 13.10 -8.07 -20.05
N PRO A 113 14.33 -8.31 -19.54
CA PRO A 113 14.54 -9.33 -18.53
C PRO A 113 13.72 -9.05 -17.27
N LEU A 114 13.33 -10.11 -16.58
CA LEU A 114 12.72 -10.01 -15.26
C LEU A 114 13.74 -9.39 -14.29
N ALA A 115 13.39 -8.23 -13.74
CA ALA A 115 14.21 -7.52 -12.78
C ALA A 115 13.52 -7.52 -11.42
N LEU A 116 14.28 -7.90 -10.39
CA LEU A 116 13.85 -7.84 -9.00
C LEU A 116 13.63 -6.38 -8.60
N VAL A 117 12.66 -6.17 -7.73
CA VAL A 117 12.45 -4.85 -7.13
C VAL A 117 13.52 -4.63 -6.07
N ASP A 118 14.05 -3.41 -6.00
CA ASP A 118 14.93 -2.99 -4.92
C ASP A 118 14.10 -2.79 -3.66
N LEU A 119 14.49 -3.47 -2.59
CA LEU A 119 13.89 -3.38 -1.27
C LEU A 119 15.00 -3.05 -0.28
N THR A 120 14.82 -1.99 0.49
CA THR A 120 15.64 -1.70 1.67
C THR A 120 14.81 -2.11 2.88
N MET A 121 15.22 -3.16 3.58
CA MET A 121 14.55 -3.59 4.82
C MET A 121 14.89 -2.60 5.93
N ASP A 122 13.88 -1.99 6.55
CA ASP A 122 14.03 -1.08 7.68
C ASP A 122 13.08 -1.48 8.82
N PRO A 123 13.56 -2.20 9.86
CA PRO A 123 12.73 -2.57 11.01
C PRO A 123 12.11 -1.37 11.74
N THR A 124 12.63 -0.15 11.58
CA THR A 124 12.03 1.04 12.20
C THR A 124 10.71 1.45 11.54
N ASP A 125 10.38 0.90 10.36
CA ASP A 125 9.06 1.08 9.72
C ASP A 125 7.93 0.47 10.56
N LEU A 126 8.23 -0.43 11.50
CA LEU A 126 7.27 -0.95 12.47
C LEU A 126 6.63 0.15 13.34
N TRP A 127 7.29 1.30 13.49
CA TRP A 127 6.71 2.45 14.20
C TRP A 127 5.48 3.03 13.48
N THR A 128 5.26 2.70 12.20
CA THR A 128 4.12 3.16 11.41
C THR A 128 2.87 2.28 11.58
N LEU A 129 3.02 1.06 12.13
CA LEU A 129 1.92 0.10 12.31
C LEU A 129 0.68 0.63 13.03
N PRO A 130 0.78 1.49 14.06
CA PRO A 130 -0.40 2.07 14.71
C PRO A 130 -1.34 2.80 13.74
N ALA A 131 -0.82 3.31 12.62
CA ALA A 131 -1.63 3.98 11.60
C ALA A 131 -2.70 3.05 10.97
N ALA A 132 -2.47 1.73 10.97
CA ALA A 132 -3.42 0.74 10.44
C ALA A 132 -4.79 0.78 11.15
N VAL A 133 -4.85 1.27 12.39
CA VAL A 133 -6.09 1.39 13.17
C VAL A 133 -7.04 2.47 12.62
N LEU A 134 -6.53 3.45 11.87
CA LEU A 134 -7.34 4.60 11.45
C LEU A 134 -8.54 4.18 10.59
N SER A 135 -8.31 3.34 9.57
CA SER A 135 -9.37 2.92 8.64
C SER A 135 -10.50 2.12 9.30
N PRO A 136 -10.26 1.06 10.12
CA PRO A 136 -11.34 0.38 10.82
C PRO A 136 -12.01 1.28 11.87
N TRP A 137 -11.28 2.19 12.51
CA TRP A 137 -11.87 3.15 13.44
C TRP A 137 -12.83 4.11 12.75
N VAL A 138 -12.47 4.64 11.58
CA VAL A 138 -13.36 5.47 10.74
C VAL A 138 -14.58 4.66 10.29
N ALA A 139 -14.39 3.42 9.84
CA ALA A 139 -15.50 2.55 9.45
C ALA A 139 -16.45 2.32 10.64
N TRP A 140 -15.93 2.01 11.82
CA TRP A 140 -16.72 1.83 13.04
C TRP A 140 -17.51 3.08 13.42
N ARG A 141 -16.92 4.28 13.32
CA ARG A 141 -17.58 5.56 13.59
C ARG A 141 -18.76 5.84 12.66
N LEU A 142 -18.72 5.36 11.42
CA LEU A 142 -19.78 5.57 10.41
C LEU A 142 -20.91 4.54 10.50
N HIS A 143 -20.72 3.46 11.26
CA HIS A 143 -21.70 2.38 11.45
C HIS A 143 -22.38 2.38 12.83
N ARG A 144 -22.04 3.35 13.69
CA ARG A 144 -22.80 3.70 14.89
C ARG A 144 -23.85 4.74 14.54
#